data_AF-A0A1B4V756-F1
#
_entry.id   AF-A0A1B4V756-F1
#
_cell.length_a   1.000
_cell.length_b   1.000
_cell.length_c   1.000
_cell.angle_alpha   90.00
_cell.angle_beta   90.00
_cell.angle_gamma   90.00
#
_symmetry.space_group_name_H-M   'P 1'
#
loop_
_entity.id
_entity.type
_entity.pdbx_description
1 polymer ?
#
loop_
_entity_poly.entity_id
_entity_poly.type
_entity_poly.pdbx_seq_one_letter_code
_entity_poly.pdbx_strand_id
1 'polypeptide(L)'
;MNVLVKTKFLSLALSALGAAAFSGTAPAEEPPCPFHENRSGLCGYYHSEISPARAFADTVASRGKWGSPSKQPVIIDVRSTPEYKAGHPEHAYNVPYPYIYQYCDEAGRAPDGACAGGKVAEIAQDPAAFADYVESLVPDKSTPIYTLCRTGVRSVNAANVLTDRGYTNVRNIWEGFVGIYLTAPQKQADGTTKTVSVDINHDGVLNDGDKNGWRYHQALPYDTRLLPPLIYQPYAYLYDMAD
;
A
#
# COMPACT_ATOMS: atom_id res chain seq x y z
N MET A 1 40.47 46.25 -66.35
CA MET A 1 40.94 47.47 -65.68
C MET A 1 41.30 47.10 -64.25
N ASN A 2 42.59 47.17 -63.91
CA ASN A 2 43.13 46.95 -62.57
C ASN A 2 42.64 48.05 -61.63
N VAL A 3 42.13 47.70 -60.44
CA VAL A 3 42.29 48.55 -59.25
C VAL A 3 42.60 47.67 -58.04
N LEU A 4 43.80 47.92 -57.53
CA LEU A 4 44.40 47.44 -56.30
C LEU A 4 43.87 48.26 -55.12
N VAL A 5 43.34 47.64 -54.05
CA VAL A 5 43.12 48.36 -52.77
C VAL A 5 43.58 47.53 -51.56
N LYS A 6 44.74 47.97 -51.08
CA LYS A 6 45.39 47.90 -49.76
C LYS A 6 44.64 47.26 -48.58
N THR A 7 45.35 46.31 -47.96
CA THR A 7 45.24 45.82 -46.59
C THR A 7 45.37 46.93 -45.55
N LYS A 8 44.48 46.95 -44.55
CA LYS A 8 44.70 47.63 -43.26
C LYS A 8 44.46 46.63 -42.13
N PHE A 9 45.48 46.46 -41.30
CA PHE A 9 45.38 45.78 -40.01
C PHE A 9 44.56 46.64 -39.04
N LEU A 10 43.59 46.01 -38.36
CA LEU A 10 42.97 46.56 -37.17
C LEU A 10 42.78 45.41 -36.17
N SER A 11 43.63 45.39 -35.14
CA SER A 11 43.50 44.52 -33.98
C SER A 11 42.38 45.07 -33.08
N LEU A 12 41.39 44.25 -32.72
CA LEU A 12 40.53 44.56 -31.57
C LEU A 12 40.02 43.29 -30.87
N ALA A 13 40.46 43.19 -29.61
CA ALA A 13 39.80 42.63 -28.42
C ALA A 13 39.21 41.20 -28.48
N LEU A 14 39.96 40.31 -27.82
CA LEU A 14 39.52 39.01 -27.33
C LEU A 14 38.30 39.17 -26.42
N SER A 15 37.13 38.72 -26.87
CA SER A 15 35.92 38.68 -26.04
C SER A 15 36.01 37.47 -25.11
N ALA A 16 36.05 37.73 -23.81
CA ALA A 16 36.03 36.70 -22.79
C ALA A 16 34.75 35.87 -22.90
N LEU A 17 34.88 34.57 -23.14
CA LEU A 17 33.80 33.61 -22.96
C LEU A 17 33.41 33.62 -21.47
N GLY A 18 32.21 34.12 -21.17
CA GLY A 18 31.59 33.91 -19.87
C GLY A 18 31.35 32.42 -19.66
N ALA A 19 32.01 31.83 -18.67
CA ALA A 19 31.67 30.51 -18.17
C ALA A 19 30.26 30.57 -17.57
N ALA A 20 29.28 29.98 -18.25
CA ALA A 20 27.99 29.69 -17.66
C ALA A 20 28.24 28.67 -16.53
N ALA A 21 28.15 29.15 -15.29
CA ALA A 21 28.13 28.29 -14.12
C ALA A 21 26.87 27.42 -14.22
N PHE A 22 27.05 26.14 -14.55
CA PHE A 22 26.03 25.13 -14.28
C PHE A 22 25.90 25.03 -12.76
N SER A 23 24.90 25.71 -12.20
CA SER A 23 24.43 25.42 -10.86
C SER A 23 23.85 24.01 -10.88
N GLY A 24 24.67 23.02 -10.52
CA GLY A 24 24.19 21.69 -10.23
C GLY A 24 23.16 21.80 -9.10
N THR A 25 21.92 21.44 -9.39
CA THR A 25 20.91 21.18 -8.35
C THR A 25 21.44 20.02 -7.53
N ALA A 26 21.84 20.27 -6.29
CA ALA A 26 22.09 19.19 -5.34
C ALA A 26 20.80 18.35 -5.25
N PRO A 27 20.87 17.01 -5.27
CA PRO A 27 19.71 16.18 -4.98
C PRO A 27 19.09 16.64 -3.65
N ALA A 28 17.78 16.90 -3.67
CA ALA A 28 17.04 17.24 -2.47
C ALA A 28 17.30 16.14 -1.43
N GLU A 29 17.77 16.53 -0.24
CA GLU A 29 17.99 15.62 0.87
C GLU A 29 16.66 14.92 1.16
N GLU A 30 16.62 13.59 1.03
CA GLU A 30 15.40 12.83 1.29
C GLU A 30 14.94 13.10 2.73
N PRO A 31 13.65 13.43 2.93
CA PRO A 31 13.17 13.76 4.26
C PRO A 31 13.44 12.59 5.22
N PRO A 32 13.91 12.87 6.45
CA PRO A 32 14.29 11.84 7.39
C PRO A 32 13.12 10.91 7.66
N CYS A 33 13.40 9.61 7.73
CA CYS A 33 12.37 8.61 7.93
C CYS A 33 11.73 8.75 9.32
N PRO A 34 10.41 9.05 9.44
CA PRO A 34 9.77 9.24 10.73
C PRO A 34 9.76 7.96 11.58
N PHE A 35 9.49 6.82 10.94
CA PHE A 35 9.63 5.50 11.54
C PHE A 35 9.77 4.42 10.47
N HIS A 36 10.38 3.30 10.85
CA HIS A 36 10.40 2.10 10.03
C HIS A 36 9.25 1.18 10.44
N GLU A 37 8.48 0.71 9.45
CA GLU A 37 7.46 -0.30 9.70
C GLU A 37 8.14 -1.62 10.11
N ASN A 38 7.71 -2.18 11.24
CA ASN A 38 8.44 -3.23 11.95
C ASN A 38 8.54 -4.58 11.21
N ARG A 39 7.76 -4.80 10.15
CA ARG A 39 7.73 -6.04 9.36
C ARG A 39 8.56 -5.95 8.08
N SER A 40 8.45 -4.84 7.36
CA SER A 40 9.07 -4.64 6.04
C SER A 40 10.33 -3.78 6.09
N GLY A 41 10.54 -3.02 7.17
CA GLY A 41 11.59 -2.02 7.28
C GLY A 41 11.36 -0.79 6.39
N LEU A 42 10.24 -0.74 5.67
CA LEU A 42 9.87 0.39 4.83
C LEU A 42 9.71 1.64 5.68
N CYS A 43 10.08 2.79 5.12
CA CYS A 43 9.85 4.04 5.78
C CYS A 43 8.36 4.42 5.76
N GLY A 44 7.80 4.72 6.93
CA GLY A 44 6.44 5.21 7.09
C GLY A 44 6.42 6.72 7.34
N TYR A 45 5.66 7.44 6.51
CA TYR A 45 5.41 8.89 6.67
C TYR A 45 4.00 9.21 7.19
N TYR A 46 3.14 8.19 7.29
CA TYR A 46 1.76 8.31 7.78
C TYR A 46 1.67 8.36 9.31
N HIS A 47 0.46 8.52 9.84
CA HIS A 47 0.24 8.81 11.26
C HIS A 47 0.69 7.69 12.20
N SER A 48 0.24 6.43 12.00
CA SER A 48 0.65 5.29 12.83
C SER A 48 0.15 3.94 12.31
N GLU A 49 0.60 2.85 12.92
CA GLU A 49 -0.02 1.52 12.78
C GLU A 49 -1.35 1.41 13.56
N ILE A 50 -2.19 0.45 13.19
CA ILE A 50 -3.40 0.03 13.92
C ILE A 50 -3.59 -1.49 13.78
N SER A 51 -4.15 -2.14 14.81
CA SER A 51 -4.50 -3.56 14.72
C SER A 51 -5.85 -3.77 13.99
N PRO A 52 -6.09 -4.94 13.36
CA PRO A 52 -7.39 -5.29 12.78
C PRO A 52 -8.53 -5.16 13.79
N ALA A 53 -8.34 -5.65 15.03
CA ALA A 53 -9.37 -5.55 16.07
C ALA A 53 -9.78 -4.10 16.38
N ARG A 54 -8.81 -3.18 16.46
CA ARG A 54 -9.11 -1.76 16.67
C ARG A 54 -9.75 -1.13 15.43
N ALA A 55 -9.25 -1.45 14.23
CA ALA A 55 -9.86 -0.99 12.99
C ALA A 55 -11.32 -1.46 12.86
N PHE A 56 -11.62 -2.72 13.21
CA PHE A 56 -12.97 -3.26 13.26
C PHE A 56 -13.87 -2.49 14.24
N ALA A 57 -13.39 -2.26 15.46
CA ALA A 57 -14.13 -1.50 16.46
C ALA A 57 -14.48 -0.09 15.96
N ASP A 58 -13.53 0.57 15.32
CA ASP A 58 -13.65 1.95 14.85
C ASP A 58 -14.46 2.10 13.55
N THR A 59 -14.56 1.06 12.72
CA THR A 59 -15.17 1.18 11.38
C THR A 59 -16.47 0.38 11.23
N VAL A 60 -16.44 -0.89 11.62
CA VAL A 60 -17.53 -1.85 11.41
C VAL A 60 -18.47 -1.86 12.62
N ALA A 61 -17.96 -2.14 13.82
CA ALA A 61 -18.81 -2.27 15.01
C ALA A 61 -19.43 -0.95 15.50
N SER A 62 -18.79 0.17 15.17
CA SER A 62 -19.26 1.52 15.49
C SER A 62 -20.10 2.14 14.38
N ARG A 63 -20.34 1.43 13.28
CA ARG A 63 -21.09 1.98 12.15
C ARG A 63 -22.50 2.43 12.57
N GLY A 64 -22.92 3.58 12.07
CA GLY A 64 -24.21 4.21 12.41
C GLY A 64 -24.29 4.85 13.80
N LYS A 65 -23.23 4.79 14.62
CA LYS A 65 -23.19 5.37 15.96
C LYS A 65 -22.47 6.74 16.01
N TRP A 66 -22.15 7.32 14.86
CA TRP A 66 -21.35 8.54 14.74
C TRP A 66 -22.23 9.80 14.65
N GLY A 67 -21.99 10.76 15.54
CA GLY A 67 -22.66 12.08 15.51
C GLY A 67 -22.09 13.06 14.47
N SER A 68 -20.95 12.73 13.86
CA SER A 68 -20.33 13.53 12.78
C SER A 68 -19.74 12.61 11.71
N PRO A 69 -20.28 12.61 10.47
CA PRO A 69 -19.82 11.71 9.41
C PRO A 69 -18.34 11.84 9.06
N SER A 70 -17.74 13.04 9.11
CA SER A 70 -16.33 13.26 8.78
C SER A 70 -15.33 12.60 9.74
N LYS A 71 -15.79 12.25 10.96
CA LYS A 71 -15.00 11.52 11.95
C LYS A 71 -15.13 10.01 11.80
N GLN A 72 -16.02 9.52 10.93
CA GLN A 72 -16.19 8.10 10.70
C GLN A 72 -14.94 7.57 9.97
N PRO A 73 -14.16 6.67 10.59
CA PRO A 73 -13.03 6.07 9.92
C PRO A 73 -13.47 5.21 8.75
N VAL A 74 -12.68 5.18 7.69
CA VAL A 74 -12.92 4.34 6.51
C VAL A 74 -11.76 3.38 6.31
N ILE A 75 -12.06 2.17 5.83
CA ILE A 75 -11.04 1.22 5.40
C ILE A 75 -10.87 1.36 3.89
N ILE A 76 -9.63 1.60 3.46
CA ILE A 76 -9.21 1.50 2.06
C ILE A 76 -8.44 0.20 1.90
N ASP A 77 -9.11 -0.81 1.34
CA ASP A 77 -8.51 -2.08 1.00
C ASP A 77 -7.76 -1.97 -0.32
N VAL A 78 -6.44 -2.06 -0.25
CA VAL A 78 -5.55 -1.89 -1.39
C VAL A 78 -5.16 -3.21 -2.05
N ARG A 79 -5.77 -4.33 -1.65
CA ARG A 79 -5.53 -5.60 -2.31
C ARG A 79 -6.07 -5.60 -3.74
N SER A 80 -5.55 -6.51 -4.55
CA SER A 80 -6.02 -6.70 -5.92
C SER A 80 -7.50 -7.12 -5.94
N THR A 81 -8.17 -6.93 -7.07
CA THR A 81 -9.61 -7.23 -7.20
C THR A 81 -9.96 -8.68 -6.84
N PRO A 82 -9.16 -9.74 -7.15
CA PRO A 82 -9.48 -11.10 -6.74
C PRO A 82 -9.31 -11.34 -5.23
N GLU A 83 -8.31 -10.70 -4.62
CA GLU A 83 -8.10 -10.77 -3.17
C GLU A 83 -9.27 -10.13 -2.40
N TYR A 84 -9.79 -8.99 -2.88
CA TYR A 84 -10.97 -8.35 -2.29
C TYR A 84 -12.23 -9.21 -2.49
N LYS A 85 -12.43 -9.75 -3.70
CA LYS A 85 -13.53 -10.66 -4.03
C LYS A 85 -13.57 -11.90 -3.15
N ALA A 86 -12.41 -12.48 -2.82
CA ALA A 86 -12.31 -13.65 -1.95
C ALA A 86 -12.70 -13.39 -0.48
N GLY A 87 -12.85 -12.12 -0.10
CA GLY A 87 -13.31 -11.70 1.22
C GLY A 87 -12.65 -10.40 1.66
N HIS A 88 -13.42 -9.52 2.30
CA HIS A 88 -12.97 -8.20 2.73
C HIS A 88 -13.75 -7.69 3.95
N PRO A 89 -13.19 -6.78 4.78
CA PRO A 89 -13.95 -6.18 5.87
C PRO A 89 -15.23 -5.52 5.37
N GLU A 90 -16.31 -5.68 6.12
CA GLU A 90 -17.58 -5.09 5.75
C GLU A 90 -17.44 -3.57 5.58
N HIS A 91 -17.97 -3.05 4.47
CA HIS A 91 -17.90 -1.64 4.09
C HIS A 91 -16.52 -1.05 3.80
N ALA A 92 -15.47 -1.86 3.69
CA ALA A 92 -14.19 -1.39 3.15
C ALA A 92 -14.34 -1.03 1.67
N TYR A 93 -13.76 0.10 1.24
CA TYR A 93 -13.63 0.42 -0.18
C TYR A 93 -12.43 -0.31 -0.75
N ASN A 94 -12.60 -1.02 -1.87
CA ASN A 94 -11.45 -1.51 -2.62
C ASN A 94 -10.92 -0.41 -3.53
N VAL A 95 -9.67 -0.03 -3.31
CA VAL A 95 -8.89 0.81 -4.22
C VAL A 95 -7.53 0.15 -4.39
N PRO A 96 -7.38 -0.80 -5.33
CA PRO A 96 -6.20 -1.63 -5.43
C PRO A 96 -4.89 -0.85 -5.61
N TYR A 97 -3.85 -1.22 -4.87
CA TYR A 97 -2.51 -0.65 -4.96
C TYR A 97 -1.44 -1.61 -4.39
N PRO A 98 -0.27 -1.79 -5.05
CA PRO A 98 0.16 -1.19 -6.31
C PRO A 98 -0.32 -1.95 -7.56
N TYR A 99 -1.18 -2.96 -7.39
CA TYR A 99 -1.66 -3.80 -8.48
C TYR A 99 -3.17 -3.91 -8.45
N ILE A 100 -3.80 -3.59 -9.58
CA ILE A 100 -5.24 -3.74 -9.80
C ILE A 100 -5.61 -5.21 -9.89
N TYR A 101 -4.82 -5.99 -10.64
CA TYR A 101 -5.05 -7.42 -10.85
C TYR A 101 -3.72 -8.14 -11.03
N GLN A 102 -3.64 -9.38 -10.57
CA GLN A 102 -2.49 -10.25 -10.77
C GLN A 102 -2.96 -11.58 -11.33
N TYR A 103 -2.41 -11.96 -12.48
CA TYR A 103 -2.66 -13.24 -13.14
C TYR A 103 -1.75 -14.29 -12.51
N CYS A 104 -2.33 -15.40 -12.11
CA CYS A 104 -1.61 -16.48 -11.44
C CYS A 104 -1.07 -17.49 -12.46
N ASP A 105 -0.05 -18.22 -12.04
CA ASP A 105 0.41 -19.40 -12.77
C ASP A 105 -0.58 -20.57 -12.67
N GLU A 106 -0.17 -21.74 -13.15
CA GLU A 106 -0.99 -22.96 -13.16
C GLU A 106 -1.43 -23.43 -11.76
N ALA A 107 -0.79 -22.96 -10.68
CA ALA A 107 -1.22 -23.25 -9.32
C ALA A 107 -2.50 -22.49 -8.93
N GLY A 108 -2.92 -21.50 -9.73
CA GLY A 108 -4.15 -20.76 -9.54
C GLY A 108 -4.16 -19.90 -8.27
N ARG A 109 -5.36 -19.65 -7.75
CA ARG A 109 -5.58 -18.82 -6.56
C ARG A 109 -5.75 -19.64 -5.29
N ALA A 110 -5.18 -19.12 -4.21
CA ALA A 110 -5.48 -19.56 -2.86
C ALA A 110 -6.89 -19.07 -2.44
N PRO A 111 -7.49 -19.64 -1.37
CA PRO A 111 -8.81 -19.23 -0.88
C PRO A 111 -8.93 -17.78 -0.40
N ASP A 112 -7.84 -17.02 -0.35
CA ASP A 112 -7.82 -15.59 -0.04
C ASP A 112 -7.66 -14.71 -1.29
N GLY A 113 -7.72 -15.30 -2.48
CA GLY A 113 -7.64 -14.63 -3.79
C GLY A 113 -6.22 -14.29 -4.24
N ALA A 114 -5.20 -14.51 -3.40
CA ALA A 114 -3.81 -14.38 -3.83
C ALA A 114 -3.40 -15.54 -4.73
N CYS A 115 -2.36 -15.36 -5.55
CA CYS A 115 -1.78 -16.47 -6.30
C CYS A 115 -1.14 -17.47 -5.34
N ALA A 116 -1.47 -18.76 -5.51
CA ALA A 116 -1.00 -19.83 -4.64
C ALA A 116 0.48 -20.16 -4.88
N GLY A 117 0.90 -20.13 -6.16
CA GLY A 117 2.29 -20.27 -6.57
C GLY A 117 2.90 -18.90 -6.85
N GLY A 118 2.97 -18.56 -8.13
CA GLY A 118 3.54 -17.34 -8.66
C GLY A 118 2.56 -16.52 -9.49
N LYS A 119 3.05 -15.37 -9.92
CA LYS A 119 2.34 -14.43 -10.80
C LYS A 119 2.98 -14.49 -12.17
N VAL A 120 2.18 -14.50 -13.23
CA VAL A 120 2.67 -14.53 -14.62
C VAL A 120 2.51 -13.17 -15.32
N ALA A 121 1.57 -12.35 -14.85
CA ALA A 121 1.35 -10.98 -15.33
C ALA A 121 0.60 -10.17 -14.28
N GLU A 122 0.60 -8.84 -14.41
CA GLU A 122 -0.14 -7.94 -13.53
C GLU A 122 -0.56 -6.65 -14.23
N ILE A 123 -1.65 -6.06 -13.73
CA ILE A 123 -2.08 -4.71 -14.09
C ILE A 123 -1.63 -3.80 -12.95
N ALA A 124 -0.59 -3.01 -13.19
CA ALA A 124 -0.11 -2.03 -12.23
C ALA A 124 -1.12 -0.89 -12.02
N GLN A 125 -1.14 -0.33 -10.82
CA GLN A 125 -1.87 0.88 -10.48
C GLN A 125 -0.93 2.08 -10.49
N ASP A 126 -1.37 3.18 -11.11
CA ASP A 126 -0.67 4.45 -11.04
C ASP A 126 -0.88 5.12 -9.67
N PRO A 127 0.18 5.57 -8.97
CA PRO A 127 0.04 6.19 -7.65
C PRO A 127 -0.83 7.45 -7.63
N ALA A 128 -0.79 8.29 -8.68
CA ALA A 128 -1.61 9.50 -8.75
C ALA A 128 -3.09 9.14 -8.99
N ALA A 129 -3.36 8.20 -9.90
CA ALA A 129 -4.71 7.68 -10.13
C ALA A 129 -5.31 7.01 -8.89
N PHE A 130 -4.50 6.28 -8.11
CA PHE A 130 -4.88 5.75 -6.80
C PHE A 130 -5.27 6.87 -5.84
N ALA A 131 -4.41 7.87 -5.67
CA ALA A 131 -4.63 8.97 -4.74
C ALA A 131 -5.87 9.81 -5.11
N ASP A 132 -6.04 10.12 -6.40
CA ASP A 132 -7.19 10.88 -6.91
C ASP A 132 -8.51 10.12 -6.72
N TYR A 133 -8.50 8.80 -6.91
CA TYR A 133 -9.69 8.00 -6.65
C TYR A 133 -10.05 7.98 -5.16
N VAL A 134 -9.07 7.80 -4.26
CA VAL A 134 -9.32 7.87 -2.81
C VAL A 134 -9.85 9.26 -2.42
N GLU A 135 -9.34 10.33 -3.01
CA GLU A 135 -9.84 11.70 -2.79
C GLU A 135 -11.27 11.92 -3.24
N SER A 136 -11.68 11.28 -4.35
CA SER A 136 -13.07 11.32 -4.78
C SER A 136 -14.03 10.63 -3.80
N LEU A 137 -13.54 9.62 -3.06
CA LEU A 137 -14.32 8.89 -2.04
C LEU A 137 -14.29 9.61 -0.68
N VAL A 138 -13.15 10.20 -0.32
CA VAL A 138 -12.87 10.78 0.99
C VAL A 138 -12.30 12.20 0.82
N PRO A 139 -13.12 13.20 0.45
CA PRO A 139 -12.63 14.53 0.14
C PRO A 139 -12.07 15.29 1.36
N ASP A 140 -12.55 14.98 2.57
CA ASP A 140 -12.02 15.57 3.80
C ASP A 140 -10.70 14.90 4.19
N LYS A 141 -9.60 15.67 4.09
CA LYS A 141 -8.23 15.20 4.39
C LYS A 141 -7.98 14.89 5.87
N SER A 142 -8.89 15.30 6.74
CA SER A 142 -8.85 14.97 8.17
C SER A 142 -9.61 13.69 8.52
N THR A 143 -10.39 13.11 7.59
CA THR A 143 -11.08 11.84 7.84
C THR A 143 -10.06 10.73 8.13
N PRO A 144 -10.24 9.95 9.21
CA PRO A 144 -9.37 8.82 9.49
C PRO A 144 -9.44 7.75 8.40
N ILE A 145 -8.31 7.40 7.80
CA ILE A 145 -8.20 6.36 6.77
C ILE A 145 -7.35 5.22 7.31
N TYR A 146 -7.88 4.00 7.25
CA TYR A 146 -7.15 2.79 7.58
C TYR A 146 -6.83 2.00 6.31
N THR A 147 -5.56 1.94 5.93
CA THR A 147 -5.14 1.16 4.75
C THR A 147 -5.00 -0.31 5.12
N LEU A 148 -5.46 -1.19 4.24
CA LEU A 148 -5.43 -2.63 4.43
C LEU A 148 -4.85 -3.32 3.21
N CYS A 149 -3.89 -4.21 3.41
CA CYS A 149 -3.51 -5.19 2.39
C CYS A 149 -3.58 -6.62 2.94
N ARG A 150 -3.03 -7.60 2.22
CA ARG A 150 -3.04 -9.01 2.65
C ARG A 150 -2.25 -9.25 3.94
N THR A 151 -1.06 -8.69 4.06
CA THR A 151 -0.11 -8.95 5.16
C THR A 151 0.47 -7.65 5.75
N GLY A 152 -0.23 -6.53 5.62
CA GLY A 152 0.18 -5.23 6.17
C GLY A 152 1.35 -4.49 5.50
N VAL A 153 2.08 -5.11 4.56
CA VAL A 153 3.28 -4.51 3.94
C VAL A 153 2.97 -3.58 2.77
N ARG A 154 2.15 -4.00 1.79
CA ARG A 154 1.82 -3.17 0.61
C ARG A 154 1.07 -1.89 1.00
N SER A 155 0.28 -1.96 2.07
CA SER A 155 -0.55 -0.86 2.58
C SER A 155 0.27 0.25 3.24
N VAL A 156 1.55 0.03 3.56
CA VAL A 156 2.51 1.08 3.97
C VAL A 156 2.71 2.10 2.85
N ASN A 157 3.02 1.63 1.63
CA ASN A 157 3.23 2.51 0.49
C ASN A 157 1.95 3.26 0.10
N ALA A 158 0.78 2.60 0.18
CA ALA A 158 -0.49 3.27 -0.02
C ALA A 158 -0.71 4.38 1.03
N ALA A 159 -0.38 4.11 2.30
CA ALA A 159 -0.52 5.10 3.36
C ALA A 159 0.41 6.31 3.15
N ASN A 160 1.64 6.08 2.67
CA ASN A 160 2.56 7.15 2.27
C ASN A 160 1.99 7.99 1.13
N VAL A 161 1.52 7.36 0.04
CA VAL A 161 0.91 8.08 -1.10
C VAL A 161 -0.26 8.96 -0.67
N LEU A 162 -1.11 8.48 0.25
CA LEU A 162 -2.20 9.28 0.79
C LEU A 162 -1.69 10.43 1.69
N THR A 163 -0.66 10.19 2.48
CA THR A 163 -0.05 11.24 3.30
C THR A 163 0.53 12.35 2.43
N ASP A 164 1.21 12.00 1.33
CA ASP A 164 1.72 12.95 0.34
C ASP A 164 0.60 13.73 -0.34
N ARG A 165 -0.60 13.12 -0.48
CA ARG A 165 -1.82 13.79 -0.95
C ARG A 165 -2.51 14.66 0.12
N GLY A 166 -1.89 14.83 1.29
CA GLY A 166 -2.31 15.73 2.36
C GLY A 166 -3.23 15.12 3.41
N TYR A 167 -3.48 13.80 3.38
CA TYR A 167 -4.24 13.16 4.45
C TYR A 167 -3.43 13.12 5.75
N THR A 168 -4.03 13.54 6.85
CA THR A 168 -3.32 13.70 8.13
C THR A 168 -3.52 12.55 9.11
N ASN A 169 -4.56 11.74 8.90
CA ASN A 169 -4.99 10.68 9.82
C ASN A 169 -4.98 9.30 9.15
N VAL A 170 -3.90 8.99 8.41
CA VAL A 170 -3.73 7.71 7.72
C VAL A 170 -3.03 6.70 8.64
N ARG A 171 -3.63 5.53 8.82
CA ARG A 171 -3.04 4.44 9.61
C ARG A 171 -3.00 3.14 8.83
N ASN A 172 -1.93 2.37 8.97
CA ASN A 172 -1.79 1.07 8.34
C ASN A 172 -2.31 -0.04 9.26
N ILE A 173 -3.17 -0.93 8.73
CA ILE A 173 -3.60 -2.13 9.47
C ILE A 173 -2.45 -3.15 9.41
N TRP A 174 -1.67 -3.19 10.48
CA TRP A 174 -0.33 -3.80 10.52
C TRP A 174 -0.33 -5.30 10.22
N GLU A 175 -1.29 -6.04 10.77
CA GLU A 175 -1.42 -7.47 10.53
C GLU A 175 -1.95 -7.76 9.11
N GLY A 176 -2.72 -6.84 8.52
CA GLY A 176 -3.39 -7.07 7.24
C GLY A 176 -4.61 -7.99 7.35
N PHE A 177 -5.18 -8.34 6.20
CA PHE A 177 -6.40 -9.15 6.14
C PHE A 177 -6.15 -10.62 6.46
N VAL A 178 -5.05 -11.17 5.96
CA VAL A 178 -4.64 -12.58 6.16
C VAL A 178 -3.60 -12.66 7.26
N GLY A 179 -2.59 -11.79 7.23
CA GLY A 179 -1.48 -11.82 8.19
C GLY A 179 -0.42 -12.85 7.90
N ILE A 180 0.44 -13.05 8.90
CA ILE A 180 1.60 -13.94 8.84
C ILE A 180 1.54 -14.94 10.00
N TYR A 181 2.33 -15.99 9.89
CA TYR A 181 2.66 -16.82 11.05
C TYR A 181 3.58 -16.01 11.96
N LEU A 182 3.17 -15.80 13.21
CA LEU A 182 4.08 -15.28 14.22
C LEU A 182 5.14 -16.33 14.53
N THR A 183 6.32 -15.87 14.93
CA THR A 183 7.41 -16.76 15.32
C THR A 183 7.88 -16.45 16.74
N ALA A 184 8.33 -17.48 17.44
CA ALA A 184 8.85 -17.37 18.79
C ALA A 184 10.08 -18.25 18.97
N PRO A 185 11.02 -17.86 19.85
CA PRO A 185 12.14 -18.72 20.22
C PRO A 185 11.63 -19.91 21.04
N GLN A 186 12.02 -21.12 20.63
CA GLN A 186 11.67 -22.38 21.29
C GLN A 186 12.93 -23.18 21.60
N LYS A 187 13.07 -23.60 22.87
CA LYS A 187 14.12 -24.53 23.29
C LYS A 187 13.83 -25.94 22.76
N GLN A 188 14.82 -26.50 22.10
CA GLN A 188 14.81 -27.83 21.53
C GLN A 188 15.36 -28.85 22.53
N ALA A 189 15.12 -30.14 22.28
CA ALA A 189 15.57 -31.23 23.15
C ALA A 189 17.10 -31.33 23.27
N ASP A 190 17.83 -30.86 22.26
CA ASP A 190 19.30 -30.80 22.24
C ASP A 190 19.87 -29.58 23.00
N GLY A 191 19.00 -28.76 23.63
CA GLY A 191 19.37 -27.55 24.35
C GLY A 191 19.54 -26.30 23.48
N THR A 192 19.42 -26.41 22.15
CA THR A 192 19.47 -25.25 21.25
C THR A 192 18.16 -24.45 21.27
N THR A 193 18.22 -23.17 20.89
CA THR A 193 17.03 -22.34 20.68
C THR A 193 16.81 -22.16 19.18
N LYS A 194 15.61 -22.49 18.69
CA LYS A 194 15.20 -22.24 17.31
C LYS A 194 14.00 -21.31 17.29
N THR A 195 13.98 -20.37 16.35
CA THR A 195 12.79 -19.57 16.06
C THR A 195 11.86 -20.41 15.21
N VAL A 196 10.67 -20.70 15.73
CA VAL A 196 9.65 -21.52 15.05
C VAL A 196 8.36 -20.74 14.92
N SER A 197 7.54 -21.10 13.93
CA SER A 197 6.18 -20.57 13.83
C SER A 197 5.34 -20.99 15.04
N VAL A 198 4.52 -20.07 15.51
CA VAL A 198 3.63 -20.25 16.66
C VAL A 198 2.29 -20.77 16.15
N ASP A 199 1.89 -21.93 16.66
CA ASP A 199 0.49 -22.38 16.69
C ASP A 199 -0.24 -21.49 17.70
N ILE A 200 -0.85 -20.42 17.18
CA ILE A 200 -1.40 -19.33 18.00
C ILE A 200 -2.82 -19.64 18.45
N ASN A 201 -3.53 -20.52 17.73
CA ASN A 201 -4.86 -21.00 18.15
C ASN A 201 -4.78 -22.23 19.08
N HIS A 202 -3.60 -22.85 19.18
CA HIS A 202 -3.29 -24.01 20.01
C HIS A 202 -4.13 -25.25 19.67
N ASP A 203 -4.38 -25.49 18.38
CA ASP A 203 -5.12 -26.66 17.89
C ASP A 203 -4.22 -27.86 17.56
N GLY A 204 -2.89 -27.68 17.65
CA GLY A 204 -1.88 -28.70 17.40
C GLY A 204 -1.50 -28.84 15.92
N VAL A 205 -2.03 -27.99 15.02
CA VAL A 205 -1.81 -28.04 13.58
C VAL A 205 -1.45 -26.66 13.04
N LEU A 206 -0.19 -26.46 12.68
CA LEU A 206 0.23 -25.20 12.05
C LEU A 206 -0.40 -25.03 10.65
N ASN A 207 -1.36 -24.12 10.52
CA ASN A 207 -2.11 -23.87 9.29
C ASN A 207 -2.57 -22.41 9.14
N ASP A 208 -3.32 -22.10 8.09
CA ASP A 208 -3.77 -20.72 7.82
C ASP A 208 -4.56 -20.07 8.98
N GLY A 209 -5.22 -20.88 9.82
CA GLY A 209 -5.85 -20.46 11.08
C GLY A 209 -4.92 -19.80 12.09
N ASP A 210 -3.60 -20.03 11.96
CA ASP A 210 -2.58 -19.43 12.83
C ASP A 210 -2.08 -18.07 12.35
N LYS A 211 -2.54 -17.60 11.19
CA LYS A 211 -2.13 -16.29 10.70
C LYS A 211 -2.81 -15.21 11.52
N ASN A 212 -2.03 -14.22 11.93
CA ASN A 212 -2.44 -13.19 12.88
C ASN A 212 -3.32 -12.07 12.30
N GLY A 213 -3.77 -12.17 11.05
CA GLY A 213 -4.55 -11.13 10.37
C GLY A 213 -6.03 -11.10 10.75
N TRP A 214 -6.76 -10.18 10.11
CA TRP A 214 -8.20 -9.98 10.29
C TRP A 214 -9.03 -11.27 10.20
N ARG A 215 -8.81 -12.06 9.14
CA ARG A 215 -9.65 -13.21 8.76
C ARG A 215 -9.48 -14.43 9.65
N TYR A 216 -8.25 -14.72 10.07
CA TYR A 216 -7.89 -16.04 10.64
C TYR A 216 -7.90 -16.01 12.16
N HIS A 217 -6.76 -15.94 12.84
CA HIS A 217 -6.73 -16.06 14.30
C HIS A 217 -7.60 -15.00 15.02
N GLN A 218 -7.66 -13.77 14.49
CA GLN A 218 -8.54 -12.74 15.07
C GLN A 218 -10.03 -12.99 14.81
N ALA A 219 -10.36 -13.84 13.83
CA ALA A 219 -11.70 -14.26 13.47
C ALA A 219 -12.71 -13.10 13.34
N LEU A 220 -12.27 -11.96 12.80
CA LEU A 220 -13.11 -10.78 12.66
C LEU A 220 -14.07 -10.95 11.47
N PRO A 221 -15.31 -10.44 11.57
CA PRO A 221 -16.29 -10.52 10.48
C PRO A 221 -15.75 -9.92 9.16
N TYR A 222 -16.05 -10.58 8.05
CA TYR A 222 -15.78 -10.11 6.70
C TYR A 222 -16.90 -10.55 5.76
N ASP A 223 -17.01 -9.91 4.61
CA ASP A 223 -18.03 -10.18 3.59
C ASP A 223 -17.37 -10.60 2.28
N THR A 224 -18.11 -11.32 1.45
CA THR A 224 -17.74 -11.66 0.06
C THR A 224 -18.66 -10.98 -0.95
N ARG A 225 -19.74 -10.33 -0.50
CA ARG A 225 -20.65 -9.58 -1.36
C ARG A 225 -19.95 -8.34 -1.91
N LEU A 226 -19.96 -8.20 -3.22
CA LEU A 226 -19.44 -7.02 -3.90
C LEU A 226 -20.55 -5.98 -4.00
N LEU A 227 -20.42 -4.91 -3.22
CA LEU A 227 -21.33 -3.77 -3.32
C LEU A 227 -20.78 -2.79 -4.37
N PRO A 228 -21.54 -2.44 -5.42
CA PRO A 228 -21.04 -1.57 -6.49
C PRO A 228 -20.40 -0.26 -6.00
N PRO A 229 -20.92 0.45 -4.99
CA PRO A 229 -20.27 1.68 -4.50
C PRO A 229 -18.91 1.47 -3.82
N LEU A 230 -18.55 0.23 -3.47
CA LEU A 230 -17.34 -0.10 -2.70
C LEU A 230 -16.23 -0.72 -3.55
N ILE A 231 -16.51 -1.13 -4.79
CA ILE A 231 -15.49 -1.67 -5.70
C ILE A 231 -14.84 -0.55 -6.53
N TYR A 232 -13.64 -0.84 -7.04
CA TYR A 232 -12.89 0.10 -7.87
C TYR A 232 -13.53 0.24 -9.26
N GLN A 233 -14.26 1.34 -9.47
CA GLN A 233 -15.08 1.54 -10.66
C GLN A 233 -14.31 1.51 -11.99
N PRO A 234 -13.10 2.10 -12.12
CA PRO A 234 -12.39 2.13 -13.41
C PRO A 234 -12.07 0.74 -13.98
N TYR A 235 -12.05 -0.29 -13.13
CA TYR A 235 -11.83 -1.68 -13.52
C TYR A 235 -12.87 -2.63 -12.92
N ALA A 236 -14.12 -2.18 -12.78
CA ALA A 236 -15.20 -2.99 -12.19
C ALA A 236 -15.40 -4.35 -12.87
N TYR A 237 -15.13 -4.44 -14.18
CA TYR A 237 -15.22 -5.70 -14.94
C TYR A 237 -14.26 -6.80 -14.44
N LEU A 238 -13.17 -6.45 -13.76
CA LEU A 238 -12.21 -7.43 -13.26
C LEU A 238 -12.74 -8.24 -12.07
N TYR A 239 -13.76 -7.74 -11.37
CA TYR A 239 -14.37 -8.45 -10.25
C TYR A 239 -15.29 -9.59 -10.71
N ASP A 240 -15.83 -9.50 -11.93
CA ASP A 240 -16.71 -10.52 -12.51
C ASP A 240 -15.93 -11.63 -13.23
N MET A 241 -14.61 -11.45 -13.44
CA MET A 241 -13.79 -12.47 -14.09
C MET A 241 -13.80 -13.76 -13.27
N ALA A 242 -13.96 -14.87 -13.98
CA ALA A 242 -13.64 -16.20 -13.44
C ALA A 242 -12.11 -16.34 -13.40
N ASP A 243 -11.62 -16.96 -12.34
CA ASP A 243 -10.21 -17.29 -12.17
C ASP A 243 -9.88 -18.62 -12.84
#